data_AF-A0A4R6M6S8-F1
#
_entry.id   AF-A0A4R6M6S8-F1
#
_cell.length_a   1.000
_cell.length_b   1.000
_cell.length_c   1.000
_cell.angle_alpha   90.00
_cell.angle_beta   90.00
_cell.angle_gamma   90.00
#
_symmetry.space_group_name_H-M   'P 1'
#
loop_
_entity.id
_entity.type
_entity.pdbx_description
1 polymer ?
#
loop_
_entity_poly.entity_id
_entity_poly.type
_entity_poly.pdbx_seq_one_letter_code
_entity_poly.pdbx_strand_id
1 'polypeptide(L)'
;MSEPTRSLLDRLGPAVLPFERYNKNNPNIPKTVAVGEDILFKAELIPVHSPGLTSVFTATLDNLSKETRYLWIIDTEGTLYIIIESTPNPIAERKCVCHSNMTGGGAALQGGELWFLNPDSIVLNFRSGRYGAETIEHEDAVIEYWELRGFKVELE
;
A
#
# COMPACT_ATOMS: atom_id res chain seq x y z
N MET A 1 -21.39 5.60 -3.06
CA MET A 1 -20.27 5.40 -2.12
C MET A 1 -19.82 6.76 -1.65
N SER A 2 -19.37 6.86 -0.41
CA SER A 2 -19.01 8.15 0.19
C SER A 2 -17.53 8.43 -0.03
N GLU A 3 -17.21 9.62 -0.53
CA GLU A 3 -15.82 10.09 -0.57
C GLU A 3 -15.24 10.18 0.86
N PRO A 4 -13.95 9.88 1.07
CA PRO A 4 -13.32 10.02 2.37
C PRO A 4 -13.42 11.47 2.83
N THR A 5 -13.82 11.67 4.09
CA THR A 5 -13.87 13.01 4.66
C THR A 5 -12.46 13.58 4.79
N ARG A 6 -12.34 14.91 4.76
CA ARG A 6 -11.04 15.56 5.01
C ARG A 6 -10.44 15.14 6.35
N SER A 7 -11.28 15.00 7.37
CA SER A 7 -10.87 14.53 8.70
C SER A 7 -10.27 13.13 8.69
N LEU A 8 -10.77 12.22 7.85
CA LEU A 8 -10.20 10.89 7.70
C LEU A 8 -8.84 10.95 7.00
N LEU A 9 -8.71 11.75 5.94
CA LEU A 9 -7.44 11.93 5.24
C LEU A 9 -6.36 12.55 6.13
N ASP A 10 -6.72 13.50 6.99
CA ASP A 10 -5.77 14.11 7.93
C ASP A 10 -5.26 13.09 8.97
N ARG A 11 -6.11 12.14 9.39
CA ARG A 11 -5.75 11.04 10.32
C ARG A 11 -4.88 9.96 9.68
N LEU A 12 -4.77 9.90 8.35
CA LEU A 12 -3.74 9.07 7.69
C LEU A 12 -2.33 9.65 7.86
N GLY A 13 -2.20 10.84 8.43
CA GLY A 13 -0.94 11.54 8.61
C GLY A 13 -0.49 12.30 7.36
N PRO A 14 0.64 13.03 7.44
CA PRO A 14 1.13 13.83 6.32
C PRO A 14 1.55 12.95 5.15
N ALA A 15 1.41 13.42 3.91
CA ALA A 15 2.07 12.75 2.79
C ALA A 15 3.59 12.75 3.02
N VAL A 16 4.22 11.62 2.75
CA VAL A 16 5.65 11.43 2.96
C VAL A 16 6.32 10.86 1.73
N LEU A 17 7.54 11.30 1.48
CA LEU A 17 8.45 10.64 0.56
C LEU A 17 8.86 9.27 1.12
N PRO A 18 9.27 8.32 0.27
CA PRO A 18 9.60 6.95 0.66
C PRO A 18 10.64 6.79 1.79
N PHE A 19 11.33 7.85 2.20
CA PHE A 19 12.40 7.82 3.19
C PHE A 19 12.12 8.63 4.45
N GLU A 20 10.99 9.32 4.48
CA GLU A 20 10.64 10.22 5.58
C GLU A 20 9.92 9.50 6.71
N ARG A 21 9.19 8.40 6.42
CA ARG A 21 8.68 7.48 7.44
C ARG A 21 9.61 6.27 7.56
N TYR A 22 10.04 5.99 8.78
CA TYR A 22 10.87 4.82 9.12
C TYR A 22 12.29 4.73 8.51
N ASN A 23 13.24 5.34 9.21
CA ASN A 23 14.62 4.84 9.27
C ASN A 23 15.01 4.49 10.72
N LYS A 24 14.50 3.35 11.22
CA LYS A 24 14.86 2.81 12.55
C LYS A 24 16.37 2.55 12.71
N ASN A 25 17.10 2.36 11.61
CA ASN A 25 18.45 1.83 11.66
C ASN A 25 19.54 2.91 11.54
N ASN A 26 19.28 4.06 10.91
CA ASN A 26 20.21 5.19 10.94
C ASN A 26 19.58 6.51 10.44
N PRO A 27 19.16 7.44 11.32
CA PRO A 27 18.59 8.72 10.90
C PRO A 27 19.57 9.62 10.13
N ASN A 28 20.87 9.30 10.11
CA ASN A 28 21.91 10.09 9.44
C ASN A 28 22.25 9.63 8.01
N ILE A 29 21.64 8.55 7.52
CA ILE A 29 21.83 8.09 6.13
C ILE A 29 20.52 8.28 5.39
N PRO A 30 20.46 9.21 4.41
CA PRO A 30 19.34 9.30 3.50
C PRO A 30 19.19 7.96 2.78
N LYS A 31 18.06 7.27 2.98
CA LYS A 31 17.70 6.20 2.04
C LYS A 31 17.44 6.90 0.69
N THR A 32 18.00 6.36 -0.38
CA THR A 32 17.71 6.79 -1.75
C THR A 32 16.80 5.78 -2.43
N VAL A 33 16.15 6.19 -3.52
CA VAL A 33 15.40 5.25 -4.37
C VAL A 33 16.43 4.40 -5.08
N ALA A 34 16.35 3.09 -4.91
CA ALA A 34 17.28 2.20 -5.61
C ALA A 34 16.97 2.20 -7.11
N VAL A 35 17.95 1.83 -7.92
CA VAL A 35 17.78 1.77 -9.38
C VAL A 35 16.57 0.91 -9.73
N GLY A 36 15.64 1.46 -10.51
CA GLY A 36 14.43 0.79 -10.94
C GLY A 36 13.27 0.86 -9.96
N GLU A 37 13.46 1.33 -8.72
CA GLU A 37 12.38 1.56 -7.75
C GLU A 37 11.63 2.89 -7.99
N ASP A 38 12.18 3.77 -8.84
CA ASP A 38 11.65 5.07 -9.27
C ASP A 38 10.76 4.98 -10.53
N ILE A 39 10.72 3.82 -11.17
CA ILE A 39 9.92 3.59 -12.37
C ILE A 39 8.45 3.43 -11.96
N LEU A 40 7.57 4.26 -12.49
CA LEU A 40 6.14 4.21 -12.22
C LEU A 40 5.43 3.13 -13.07
N PHE A 41 4.85 2.13 -12.42
CA PHE A 41 4.09 1.05 -13.06
C PHE A 41 2.62 1.42 -13.26
N LYS A 42 2.37 2.57 -13.91
CA LYS A 42 1.04 3.19 -13.97
C LYS A 42 -0.02 2.30 -14.64
N ALA A 43 0.37 1.49 -15.62
CA ALA A 43 -0.57 0.65 -16.36
C ALA A 43 -1.05 -0.56 -15.54
N GLU A 44 -0.27 -0.95 -14.53
CA GLU A 44 -0.51 -2.10 -13.65
C GLU A 44 -1.17 -1.69 -12.33
N LEU A 45 -1.19 -0.39 -12.00
CA LEU A 45 -1.88 0.11 -10.81
C LEU A 45 -3.40 -0.03 -10.96
N ILE A 46 -4.01 -0.67 -9.98
CA ILE A 46 -5.46 -0.82 -9.91
C ILE A 46 -6.01 0.18 -8.89
N PRO A 47 -6.76 1.21 -9.31
CA PRO A 47 -7.47 2.07 -8.36
C PRO A 47 -8.62 1.29 -7.71
N VAL A 48 -8.68 1.32 -6.38
CA VAL A 48 -9.68 0.56 -5.61
C VAL A 48 -10.74 1.51 -5.08
N HIS A 49 -11.87 1.59 -5.77
CA HIS A 49 -13.01 2.40 -5.33
C HIS A 49 -14.01 1.63 -4.46
N SER A 50 -14.07 0.30 -4.65
CA SER A 50 -15.01 -0.59 -3.96
C SER A 50 -14.54 -2.05 -4.00
N PRO A 51 -15.16 -2.92 -3.20
CA PRO A 51 -15.14 -4.36 -3.38
C PRO A 51 -15.62 -4.83 -4.76
N GLY A 52 -15.51 -6.13 -4.98
CA GLY A 52 -15.96 -6.78 -6.22
C GLY A 52 -14.94 -6.73 -7.34
N LEU A 53 -13.64 -6.60 -7.03
CA LEU A 53 -12.57 -6.74 -8.02
C LEU A 53 -12.61 -8.17 -8.61
N THR A 54 -12.95 -8.28 -9.90
CA THR A 54 -13.26 -9.56 -10.55
C THR A 54 -12.04 -10.42 -10.90
N SER A 55 -10.83 -9.92 -10.67
CA SER A 55 -9.58 -10.59 -11.07
C SER A 55 -8.49 -10.38 -10.01
N VAL A 56 -8.79 -10.77 -8.77
CA VAL A 56 -7.82 -10.79 -7.67
C VAL A 56 -7.29 -12.20 -7.44
N PHE A 57 -6.01 -12.31 -7.10
CA PHE A 57 -5.44 -13.52 -6.55
C PHE A 57 -5.88 -13.65 -5.09
N THR A 58 -6.55 -14.74 -4.76
CA THR A 58 -7.04 -15.00 -3.41
C THR A 58 -6.05 -15.86 -2.63
N ALA A 59 -5.82 -15.50 -1.37
CA ALA A 59 -5.12 -16.29 -0.37
C ALA A 59 -6.11 -16.98 0.57
N THR A 60 -5.59 -17.82 1.46
CA THR A 60 -6.33 -18.34 2.62
C THR A 60 -5.66 -17.87 3.91
N LEU A 61 -6.41 -17.83 5.02
CA LEU A 61 -5.86 -17.36 6.30
C LEU A 61 -4.68 -18.21 6.80
N ASP A 62 -4.63 -19.49 6.43
CA ASP A 62 -3.53 -20.40 6.72
C ASP A 62 -2.34 -20.26 5.74
N ASN A 63 -2.49 -19.50 4.66
CA ASN A 63 -1.46 -19.35 3.63
C ASN A 63 -1.47 -17.94 2.96
N LEU A 64 -0.89 -16.97 3.66
CA LEU A 64 -0.64 -15.61 3.16
C LEU A 64 0.70 -15.54 2.41
N SER A 65 0.78 -16.19 1.26
CA SER A 65 2.03 -16.31 0.49
C SER A 65 2.38 -15.05 -0.30
N LYS A 66 3.61 -14.96 -0.83
CA LYS A 66 4.05 -13.81 -1.64
C LYS A 66 3.40 -13.76 -3.01
N GLU A 67 3.00 -14.91 -3.56
CA GLU A 67 2.41 -15.04 -4.89
C GLU A 67 1.02 -14.41 -4.98
N THR A 68 0.31 -14.31 -3.85
CA THR A 68 -1.02 -13.71 -3.73
C THR A 68 -0.98 -12.34 -3.03
N ARG A 69 0.22 -11.84 -2.70
CA ARG A 69 0.42 -10.60 -1.97
C ARG A 69 0.34 -9.38 -2.88
N TYR A 70 -0.47 -8.43 -2.48
CA TYR A 70 -0.56 -7.11 -3.09
C TYR A 70 0.19 -6.09 -2.25
N LEU A 71 0.79 -5.12 -2.93
CA LEU A 71 1.20 -3.86 -2.32
C LEU A 71 0.07 -2.86 -2.46
N TRP A 72 -0.15 -2.03 -1.45
CA TRP A 72 -1.13 -0.96 -1.50
C TRP A 72 -0.51 0.38 -1.07
N ILE A 73 -1.03 1.46 -1.65
CA ILE A 73 -0.75 2.84 -1.22
C ILE A 73 -2.02 3.69 -1.29
N ILE A 74 -2.13 4.65 -0.39
CA ILE A 74 -3.05 5.79 -0.52
C ILE A 74 -2.20 6.98 -0.97
N ASP A 75 -2.45 7.50 -2.16
CA ASP A 75 -1.70 8.63 -2.72
C ASP A 75 -2.03 9.96 -2.03
N THR A 76 -1.37 11.03 -2.45
CA THR A 76 -1.57 12.38 -1.87
C THR A 76 -2.96 12.96 -2.11
N GLU A 77 -3.66 12.48 -3.14
CA GLU A 77 -5.03 12.87 -3.47
C GLU A 77 -6.05 12.01 -2.70
N GLY A 78 -5.58 11.05 -1.89
CA GLY A 78 -6.45 10.12 -1.19
C GLY A 78 -7.04 9.04 -2.10
N THR A 79 -6.36 8.68 -3.19
CA THR A 79 -6.72 7.53 -4.03
C THR A 79 -5.97 6.30 -3.57
N LEU A 80 -6.71 5.22 -3.31
CA LEU A 80 -6.15 3.90 -2.99
C LEU A 80 -5.79 3.15 -4.27
N TYR A 81 -4.53 2.75 -4.38
CA TYR A 81 -4.04 1.88 -5.44
C TYR A 81 -3.49 0.58 -4.86
N ILE A 82 -3.62 -0.49 -5.66
CA ILE A 82 -2.99 -1.78 -5.40
C ILE A 82 -2.23 -2.28 -6.63
N ILE A 83 -1.25 -3.16 -6.40
CA ILE A 83 -0.54 -3.90 -7.44
C ILE A 83 -0.09 -5.26 -6.88
N ILE A 84 -0.13 -6.32 -7.68
CA ILE A 84 0.41 -7.61 -7.23
C ILE A 84 1.93 -7.50 -7.11
N GLU A 85 2.50 -7.89 -5.96
CA GLU A 85 3.93 -7.70 -5.68
C GLU A 85 4.80 -8.47 -6.67
N SER A 86 4.33 -9.60 -7.17
CA SER A 86 5.01 -10.43 -8.17
C SER A 86 5.10 -9.78 -9.56
N THR A 87 4.53 -8.59 -9.77
CA THR A 87 4.67 -7.83 -11.03
C THR A 87 6.16 -7.65 -11.37
N PRO A 88 6.62 -8.11 -12.55
CA PRO A 88 8.03 -8.06 -12.90
C PRO A 88 8.57 -6.64 -12.99
N ASN A 89 9.73 -6.40 -12.35
CA ASN A 89 10.53 -5.20 -12.55
C ASN A 89 11.98 -5.63 -12.79
N PRO A 90 12.38 -5.87 -14.05
CA PRO A 90 13.70 -6.44 -14.36
C PRO A 90 14.86 -5.49 -14.01
N ILE A 91 14.56 -4.19 -13.86
CA ILE A 91 15.53 -3.15 -13.58
C ILE A 91 15.87 -3.13 -12.08
N ALA A 92 14.87 -3.34 -11.22
CA ALA A 92 15.09 -3.42 -9.78
C ALA A 92 15.94 -4.65 -9.38
N GLU A 93 16.66 -4.53 -8.26
CA GLU A 93 17.46 -5.61 -7.68
C GLU A 93 16.59 -6.81 -7.28
N ARG A 94 15.46 -6.52 -6.62
CA ARG A 94 14.44 -7.52 -6.19
C ARG A 94 13.69 -8.19 -7.34
N LYS A 95 13.86 -7.72 -8.58
CA LYS A 95 13.21 -8.21 -9.82
C LYS A 95 11.69 -8.11 -9.86
N CYS A 96 11.07 -7.46 -8.89
CA CYS A 96 9.64 -7.19 -8.83
C CYS A 96 9.33 -5.80 -8.28
N VAL A 97 8.09 -5.33 -8.44
CA VAL A 97 7.67 -3.99 -8.00
C VAL A 97 7.74 -3.84 -6.47
N CYS A 98 7.94 -2.60 -6.01
CA CYS A 98 7.86 -2.19 -4.60
C CYS A 98 6.98 -0.94 -4.45
N HIS A 99 6.71 -0.46 -3.23
CA HIS A 99 5.80 0.68 -3.05
C HIS A 99 6.26 1.96 -3.75
N SER A 100 7.56 2.25 -3.82
CA SER A 100 8.06 3.42 -4.56
C SER A 100 7.79 3.33 -6.06
N ASN A 101 7.65 2.12 -6.62
CA ASN A 101 7.20 1.95 -8.01
C ASN A 101 5.73 2.34 -8.22
N MET A 102 4.92 2.38 -7.16
CA MET A 102 3.53 2.81 -7.25
C MET A 102 3.40 4.33 -7.25
N THR A 103 4.38 5.05 -6.69
CA THR A 103 4.41 6.52 -6.65
C THR A 103 5.43 7.13 -7.61
N GLY A 104 6.24 6.32 -8.29
CA GLY A 104 7.38 6.79 -9.08
C GLY A 104 8.44 7.49 -8.21
N GLY A 105 8.59 7.06 -6.96
CA GLY A 105 9.43 7.72 -5.94
C GLY A 105 8.81 8.97 -5.30
N GLY A 106 7.58 9.33 -5.68
CA GLY A 106 6.81 10.43 -5.07
C GLY A 106 6.22 10.09 -3.70
N ALA A 107 5.53 11.07 -3.11
CA ALA A 107 4.94 10.93 -1.79
C ALA A 107 3.64 10.10 -1.78
N ALA A 108 3.33 9.51 -0.63
CA ALA A 108 2.05 8.85 -0.33
C ALA A 108 1.64 9.09 1.13
N LEU A 109 0.35 8.98 1.42
CA LEU A 109 -0.19 9.10 2.78
C LEU A 109 0.14 7.86 3.61
N GLN A 110 -0.14 6.68 3.03
CA GLN A 110 0.00 5.39 3.69
C GLN A 110 0.30 4.28 2.68
N GLY A 111 0.85 3.17 3.14
CA GLY A 111 1.06 1.97 2.35
C GLY A 111 1.38 0.74 3.20
N GLY A 112 1.25 -0.43 2.59
CA GLY A 112 1.49 -1.71 3.26
C GLY A 112 1.29 -2.88 2.33
N GLU A 113 1.14 -4.07 2.90
CA GLU A 113 0.78 -5.28 2.15
C GLU A 113 -0.66 -5.70 2.44
N LEU A 114 -1.27 -6.39 1.48
CA LEU A 114 -2.57 -7.03 1.67
C LEU A 114 -2.70 -8.33 0.87
N TRP A 115 -3.70 -9.12 1.27
CA TRP A 115 -4.13 -10.35 0.61
C TRP A 115 -5.65 -10.36 0.54
N PHE A 116 -6.20 -10.72 -0.62
CA PHE A 116 -7.64 -10.96 -0.74
C PHE A 116 -7.98 -12.36 -0.22
N LEU A 117 -8.90 -12.48 0.73
CA LEU A 117 -9.51 -13.78 1.07
C LEU A 117 -10.65 -14.10 0.10
N ASN A 118 -11.32 -13.05 -0.36
CA ASN A 118 -12.31 -13.03 -1.43
C ASN A 118 -12.44 -11.58 -1.93
N PRO A 119 -13.26 -11.28 -2.97
CA PRO A 119 -13.36 -9.92 -3.51
C PRO A 119 -13.81 -8.82 -2.53
N ASP A 120 -14.35 -9.19 -1.36
CA ASP A 120 -14.92 -8.26 -0.38
C ASP A 120 -14.21 -8.31 0.98
N SER A 121 -13.27 -9.24 1.19
CA SER A 121 -12.58 -9.45 2.46
C SER A 121 -11.08 -9.54 2.24
N ILE A 122 -10.34 -8.78 3.04
CA ILE A 122 -8.88 -8.70 2.95
C ILE A 122 -8.22 -8.98 4.30
N VAL A 123 -7.00 -9.50 4.23
CA VAL A 123 -6.02 -9.39 5.31
C VAL A 123 -5.05 -8.29 4.91
N LEU A 124 -4.76 -7.34 5.78
CA LEU A 124 -3.80 -6.27 5.51
C LEU A 124 -2.83 -6.07 6.66
N ASN A 125 -1.70 -5.44 6.35
CA ASN A 125 -0.79 -4.92 7.34
C ASN A 125 -0.40 -3.48 6.96
N PHE A 126 0.38 -2.85 7.84
CA PHE A 126 0.90 -1.49 7.66
C PHE A 126 2.41 -1.47 7.39
N ARG A 127 3.00 -2.61 7.01
CA ARG A 127 4.45 -2.87 7.08
C ARG A 127 5.22 -2.41 5.83
N SER A 128 4.84 -1.28 5.24
CA SER A 128 5.68 -0.66 4.22
C SER A 128 6.92 -0.02 4.84
N GLY A 129 8.11 -0.43 4.38
CA GLY A 129 9.38 0.18 4.79
C GLY A 129 9.59 1.63 4.29
N ARG A 130 8.58 2.20 3.63
CA ARG A 130 8.58 3.52 2.97
C ARG A 130 7.38 4.38 3.37
N TYR A 131 6.19 3.77 3.47
CA TYR A 131 4.91 4.49 3.67
C TYR A 131 4.06 3.91 4.79
N GLY A 132 4.62 3.09 5.69
CA GLY A 132 3.86 2.41 6.74
C GLY A 132 3.23 3.36 7.76
N ALA A 133 2.24 2.84 8.47
CA ALA A 133 1.65 3.53 9.62
C ALA A 133 2.68 3.64 10.75
N GLU A 134 2.78 4.83 11.37
CA GLU A 134 3.73 5.10 12.48
C GLU A 134 3.07 5.15 13.86
N THR A 135 1.74 5.29 13.92
CA THR A 135 0.97 5.45 15.15
C THR A 135 -0.30 4.61 15.06
N ILE A 136 -0.89 4.29 16.22
CA ILE A 136 -2.18 3.59 16.29
C ILE A 136 -3.27 4.39 15.56
N GLU A 137 -3.24 5.72 15.66
CA GLU A 137 -4.19 6.58 14.94
C GLU A 137 -4.08 6.43 13.41
N HIS A 138 -2.86 6.30 12.88
CA HIS A 138 -2.65 6.00 11.46
C HIS A 138 -3.20 4.61 11.09
N GLU A 139 -2.98 3.60 11.93
CA GLU A 139 -3.50 2.24 11.71
C GLU A 139 -5.03 2.23 11.69
N ASP A 140 -5.68 2.84 12.68
CA ASP A 140 -7.13 2.98 12.77
C ASP A 140 -7.70 3.71 11.56
N ALA A 141 -7.05 4.80 11.11
CA ALA A 141 -7.48 5.55 9.93
C ALA A 141 -7.37 4.73 8.64
N VAL A 142 -6.33 3.89 8.50
CA VAL A 142 -6.20 2.97 7.35
C VAL A 142 -7.33 1.95 7.36
N ILE A 143 -7.62 1.33 8.51
CA ILE A 143 -8.71 0.35 8.63
C ILE A 143 -10.04 1.01 8.24
N GLU A 144 -10.37 2.16 8.86
CA GLU A 144 -11.59 2.92 8.57
C GLU A 144 -11.69 3.29 7.08
N TYR A 145 -10.56 3.65 6.45
CA TYR A 145 -10.52 3.99 5.03
C TYR A 145 -10.86 2.78 4.14
N TRP A 146 -10.32 1.60 4.44
CA TRP A 146 -10.65 0.36 3.72
C TRP A 146 -12.10 -0.07 3.94
N GLU A 147 -12.61 0.03 5.17
CA GLU A 147 -14.00 -0.28 5.51
C GLU A 147 -14.98 0.68 4.85
N LEU A 148 -14.65 1.98 4.75
CA LEU A 148 -15.44 2.99 4.02
C LEU A 148 -15.62 2.62 2.54
N ARG A 149 -14.63 1.95 1.95
CA ARG A 149 -14.70 1.45 0.58
C ARG A 149 -15.56 0.20 0.47
N GLY A 150 -15.86 -0.47 1.58
CA GLY A 150 -16.78 -1.62 1.66
C GLY A 150 -16.10 -2.95 1.96
N PHE A 151 -14.80 -2.97 2.25
CA PHE A 151 -14.07 -4.20 2.55
C PHE A 151 -14.24 -4.61 4.01
N LYS A 152 -14.29 -5.92 4.25
CA LYS A 152 -14.05 -6.50 5.58
C LYS A 152 -12.54 -6.62 5.78
N VAL A 153 -12.02 -6.00 6.85
CA VAL A 153 -10.60 -5.95 7.15
C VAL A 153 -10.24 -6.93 8.27
N GLU A 154 -9.20 -7.73 8.04
CA GLU A 154 -8.48 -8.51 9.05
C GLU A 154 -6.99 -8.11 9.03
N LEU A 155 -6.28 -8.28 10.14
CA LEU A 155 -4.87 -7.88 10.25
C LEU A 155 -3.93 -9.10 10.24
N GLU A 156 -2.75 -8.94 9.62
CA GLU A 156 -1.65 -9.93 9.60
C GLU A 156 -0.71 -9.88 10.82
#